data_AF-A0A8S3PSN1-F1
#
_entry.id   AF-A0A8S3PSN1-F1
#
_cell.length_a   1.000
_cell.length_b   1.000
_cell.length_c   1.000
_cell.angle_alpha   90.00
_cell.angle_beta   90.00
_cell.angle_gamma   90.00
#
_symmetry.space_group_name_H-M   'P 1'
#
loop_
_entity.id
_entity.type
_entity.pdbx_description
1 polymer ?
#
loop_
_entity_poly.entity_id
_entity_poly.type
_entity_poly.pdbx_seq_one_letter_code
_entity_poly.pdbx_strand_id
1 'polypeptide(L)'
;MAQVRETIELLVKVLRGNGTSKIKAESFRLAKFNNDTATETFWSLLFELLYFCKYGTIDEVAFKAKAELSIEELVVYVKQEMQRKGFLSREFASLPNDMSSGSREILLGFAWLLCKEGLIDKFMESCSSPLDEEDPSFMYEFEFEDMTKPSKQMQTQRVISPGQKVQHLRLLNGKLRSNIRQLQALQREKAKLQNRHGGTTVSETMGTAADTTIDTIATST
;
A
#
# COMPACT_ATOMS: atom_id res chain seq x y z
N MET A 1 5.62 -21.71 3.28
CA MET A 1 6.17 -20.78 2.27
C MET A 1 5.16 -19.73 1.79
N ALA A 2 3.85 -20.04 1.65
CA ALA A 2 2.83 -19.08 1.21
C ALA A 2 2.66 -17.87 2.16
N GLN A 3 2.66 -18.09 3.47
CA GLN A 3 2.52 -17.03 4.48
C GLN A 3 3.56 -15.91 4.34
N VAL A 4 4.84 -16.25 4.13
CA VAL A 4 5.91 -15.24 4.00
C VAL A 4 5.69 -14.35 2.79
N ARG A 5 5.26 -14.94 1.67
CA ARG A 5 4.94 -14.19 0.45
C ARG A 5 3.76 -13.25 0.70
N GLU A 6 2.70 -13.73 1.34
CA GLU A 6 1.52 -12.92 1.67
C GLU A 6 1.87 -11.74 2.59
N THR A 7 2.70 -11.95 3.60
CA THR A 7 3.17 -10.88 4.50
C THR A 7 3.96 -9.82 3.73
N ILE A 8 4.84 -10.21 2.82
CA ILE A 8 5.60 -9.26 1.99
C ILE A 8 4.65 -8.51 1.05
N GLU A 9 3.65 -9.17 0.47
CA GLU A 9 2.66 -8.52 -0.37
C GLU A 9 1.81 -7.50 0.40
N LEU A 10 1.46 -7.79 1.67
CA LEU A 10 0.79 -6.84 2.57
C LEU A 10 1.69 -5.65 2.90
N LEU A 11 2.96 -5.90 3.24
CA LEU A 11 3.94 -4.84 3.50
C LEU A 11 4.05 -3.91 2.29
N VAL A 12 4.17 -4.46 1.09
CA VAL A 12 4.23 -3.68 -0.17
C VAL A 12 2.98 -2.82 -0.36
N LYS A 13 1.79 -3.34 0.00
CA LYS A 13 0.55 -2.56 -0.08
C LYS A 13 0.54 -1.39 0.91
N VAL A 14 0.99 -1.62 2.15
CA VAL A 14 1.11 -0.56 3.17
C VAL A 14 2.11 0.51 2.70
N LEU A 15 3.29 0.10 2.25
CA LEU A 15 4.30 1.01 1.72
C LEU A 15 3.75 1.86 0.56
N ARG A 16 3.04 1.25 -0.38
CA ARG A 16 2.43 1.96 -1.51
C ARG A 16 1.32 2.93 -1.06
N GLY A 17 0.51 2.53 -0.07
CA GLY A 17 -0.53 3.39 0.49
C GLY A 17 0.01 4.68 1.10
N ASN A 18 1.26 4.66 1.56
CA ASN A 18 1.94 5.80 2.19
C ASN A 18 2.82 6.60 1.23
N GLY A 19 2.74 6.35 -0.09
CA GLY A 19 3.42 7.15 -1.11
C GLY A 19 4.87 6.76 -1.40
N THR A 20 5.36 5.62 -0.90
CA THR A 20 6.71 5.13 -1.26
C THR A 20 6.78 4.68 -2.73
N SER A 21 8.01 4.57 -3.24
CA SER A 21 8.36 4.05 -4.54
C SER A 21 7.77 2.66 -4.79
N LYS A 22 7.44 2.39 -6.06
CA LYS A 22 6.75 1.17 -6.50
C LYS A 22 7.65 -0.06 -6.33
N ILE A 23 7.73 -0.59 -5.10
CA ILE A 23 8.37 -1.86 -4.82
C ILE A 23 7.40 -3.03 -5.07
N LYS A 24 7.93 -4.18 -5.49
CA LYS A 24 7.19 -5.44 -5.65
C LYS A 24 7.72 -6.47 -4.66
N ALA A 25 6.90 -7.44 -4.29
CA ALA A 25 7.34 -8.57 -3.45
C ALA A 25 8.53 -9.33 -4.07
N GLU A 26 8.59 -9.36 -5.40
CA GLU A 26 9.72 -9.93 -6.14
C GLU A 26 11.05 -9.21 -5.88
N SER A 27 11.04 -7.88 -5.71
CA SER A 27 12.25 -7.11 -5.39
C SER A 27 12.85 -7.55 -4.05
N PHE A 28 12.01 -7.88 -3.05
CA PHE A 28 12.48 -8.43 -1.76
C PHE A 28 13.13 -9.81 -1.93
N ARG A 29 12.57 -10.65 -2.81
CA ARG A 29 13.17 -11.95 -3.12
C ARG A 29 14.54 -11.76 -3.77
N LEU A 30 14.63 -10.90 -4.78
CA LEU A 30 15.87 -10.59 -5.49
C LEU A 30 16.96 -10.02 -4.55
N ALA A 31 16.59 -9.06 -3.69
CA ALA A 31 17.51 -8.48 -2.72
C ALA A 31 18.00 -9.49 -1.68
N LYS A 32 17.14 -10.41 -1.22
CA LYS A 32 17.55 -11.50 -0.32
C LYS A 32 18.68 -12.36 -0.91
N PHE A 33 18.69 -12.53 -2.22
CA PHE A 33 19.70 -13.30 -2.97
C PHE A 33 20.85 -12.45 -3.53
N ASN A 34 21.03 -11.20 -3.06
CA ASN A 34 22.09 -10.30 -3.54
C ASN A 34 22.03 -10.05 -5.06
N ASN A 35 20.83 -9.94 -5.63
CA ASN A 35 20.71 -9.55 -7.02
C ASN A 35 20.75 -8.02 -7.14
N ASP A 36 21.63 -7.52 -8.00
CA ASP A 36 21.92 -6.09 -8.13
C ASP A 36 20.79 -5.30 -8.79
N THR A 37 19.88 -5.98 -9.50
CA THR A 37 18.69 -5.35 -10.11
C THR A 37 17.76 -4.71 -9.07
N ALA A 38 17.82 -5.14 -7.82
CA ALA A 38 17.01 -4.58 -6.74
C ALA A 38 17.68 -3.39 -6.03
N THR A 39 18.98 -3.16 -6.23
CA THR A 39 19.79 -2.22 -5.44
C THR A 39 19.28 -0.78 -5.53
N GLU A 40 19.06 -0.27 -6.74
CA GLU A 40 18.54 1.09 -6.97
C GLU A 40 17.16 1.30 -6.33
N THR A 41 16.28 0.29 -6.43
CA THR A 41 14.93 0.35 -5.83
C THR A 41 15.01 0.42 -4.31
N PHE A 42 15.93 -0.30 -3.69
CA PHE A 42 16.09 -0.28 -2.24
C PHE A 42 16.77 0.99 -1.72
N TRP A 43 17.75 1.56 -2.44
CA TRP A 43 18.31 2.88 -2.08
C TRP A 43 17.25 3.98 -2.14
N SER A 44 16.47 3.98 -3.22
CA SER A 44 15.32 4.85 -3.41
C SER A 44 14.33 4.76 -2.24
N LEU A 45 13.94 3.53 -1.89
CA LEU A 45 13.02 3.28 -0.79
C LEU A 45 13.60 3.75 0.54
N LEU A 46 14.89 3.50 0.79
CA LEU A 46 15.54 3.90 2.05
C LEU A 46 15.59 5.42 2.19
N PHE A 47 15.89 6.16 1.11
CA PHE A 47 15.82 7.62 1.09
C PHE A 47 14.41 8.13 1.45
N GLU A 48 13.37 7.58 0.81
CA GLU A 48 11.98 7.98 1.04
C GLU A 48 11.52 7.68 2.47
N LEU A 49 11.95 6.57 3.05
CA LEU A 49 11.65 6.24 4.46
C LEU A 49 12.40 7.15 5.43
N LEU A 50 13.65 7.51 5.14
CA LEU A 50 14.39 8.49 5.94
C LEU A 50 13.74 9.87 5.88
N TYR A 51 13.23 10.26 4.71
CA TYR A 51 12.43 11.48 4.54
C TYR A 51 11.14 11.41 5.36
N PHE A 52 10.39 10.30 5.26
CA PHE A 52 9.19 10.08 6.07
C PHE A 52 9.49 10.14 7.58
N CYS A 53 10.61 9.56 8.03
CA CYS A 53 11.01 9.66 9.44
C CYS A 53 11.29 11.09 9.91
N LYS A 54 11.66 12.01 9.01
CA LYS A 54 11.94 13.41 9.32
C LYS A 54 10.71 14.30 9.25
N TYR A 55 9.87 14.10 8.22
CA TYR A 55 8.78 15.02 7.88
C TYR A 55 7.38 14.43 8.09
N GLY A 56 7.26 13.12 8.31
CA GLY A 56 6.00 12.43 8.54
C GLY A 56 5.15 12.20 7.28
N THR A 57 5.60 12.64 6.11
CA THR A 57 4.91 12.46 4.83
C THR A 57 5.90 12.20 3.70
N ILE A 58 5.44 11.53 2.64
CA ILE A 58 6.18 11.41 1.37
C ILE A 58 5.40 12.20 0.34
N ASP A 59 5.90 13.40 0.01
CA ASP A 59 5.24 14.37 -0.85
C ASP A 59 6.04 14.59 -2.15
N GLU A 60 5.56 15.50 -3.00
CA GLU A 60 6.25 15.86 -4.25
C GLU A 60 7.65 16.43 -4.01
N VAL A 61 7.91 17.00 -2.83
CA VAL A 61 9.23 17.56 -2.48
C VAL A 61 10.24 16.43 -2.31
N ALA A 62 9.86 15.31 -1.69
CA ALA A 62 10.70 14.12 -1.60
C ALA A 62 11.10 13.60 -2.99
N PHE A 63 10.16 13.57 -3.93
CA PHE A 63 10.43 13.13 -5.31
C PHE A 63 11.30 14.12 -6.08
N LYS A 64 11.09 15.42 -5.90
CA LYS A 64 11.93 16.46 -6.51
C LYS A 64 13.36 16.41 -5.98
N ALA A 65 13.52 16.36 -4.66
CA ALA A 65 14.83 16.25 -4.03
C ALA A 65 15.58 15.02 -4.56
N LYS A 66 14.91 13.86 -4.64
CA LYS A 66 15.49 12.65 -5.21
C LYS A 66 15.91 12.81 -6.68
N ALA A 67 15.14 13.55 -7.49
CA ALA A 67 15.43 13.78 -8.90
C ALA A 67 16.55 14.82 -9.13
N GLU A 68 16.72 15.75 -8.19
CA GLU A 68 17.79 16.76 -8.23
C GLU A 68 19.14 16.19 -7.78
N LEU A 69 19.14 15.24 -6.85
CA LEU A 69 20.36 14.59 -6.37
C LEU A 69 20.93 13.62 -7.41
N SER A 70 22.26 13.62 -7.56
CA SER A 70 22.96 12.54 -8.25
C SER A 70 22.87 11.23 -7.45
N ILE A 71 23.12 10.11 -8.15
CA ILE A 71 23.14 8.77 -7.55
C ILE A 71 24.11 8.71 -6.36
N GLU A 72 25.32 9.25 -6.53
CA GLU A 72 26.35 9.26 -5.49
C GLU A 72 25.94 10.10 -4.28
N GLU A 73 25.41 11.31 -4.51
CA GLU A 73 24.94 12.20 -3.44
C GLU A 73 23.81 11.54 -2.64
N LEU A 74 22.87 10.87 -3.31
CA LEU A 74 21.80 10.14 -2.65
C LEU A 74 22.35 9.03 -1.76
N VAL A 75 23.28 8.21 -2.26
CA VAL A 75 23.87 7.13 -1.47
C VAL A 75 24.64 7.67 -0.27
N VAL A 76 25.44 8.72 -0.45
CA VAL A 76 26.19 9.36 0.64
C VAL A 76 25.24 9.92 1.69
N TYR A 77 24.19 10.63 1.27
CA TYR A 77 23.15 11.16 2.17
C TYR A 77 22.50 10.05 2.99
N VAL A 78 22.05 8.98 2.33
CA VAL A 78 21.39 7.85 3.01
C VAL A 78 22.35 7.18 4.00
N LYS A 79 23.62 6.98 3.63
CA LYS A 79 24.63 6.42 4.54
C LYS A 79 24.83 7.28 5.78
N GLN A 80 24.99 8.60 5.61
CA GLN A 80 25.17 9.52 6.73
C GLN A 80 23.95 9.54 7.65
N GLU A 81 22.74 9.56 7.09
CA GLU A 81 21.51 9.55 7.87
C GLU A 81 21.27 8.24 8.62
N MET A 82 21.60 7.10 7.99
CA MET A 82 21.56 5.80 8.65
C MET A 82 22.55 5.73 9.82
N GLN A 83 23.78 6.24 9.63
CA GLN A 83 24.78 6.34 10.70
C GLN A 83 24.31 7.26 11.83
N ARG A 84 23.74 8.43 11.50
CA ARG A 84 23.17 9.36 12.48
C ARG A 84 22.05 8.75 13.30
N LYS A 85 21.24 7.86 12.70
CA LYS A 85 20.20 7.08 13.40
C LYS A 85 20.76 5.92 14.22
N GLY A 86 22.02 5.55 14.03
CA GLY A 86 22.72 4.52 14.80
C GLY A 86 22.89 3.17 14.07
N PHE A 87 22.69 3.11 12.76
CA PHE A 87 23.00 1.92 11.98
C PHE A 87 24.49 1.92 11.57
N LEU A 88 25.30 1.16 12.29
CA LEU A 88 26.77 1.15 12.15
C LEU A 88 27.31 -0.15 11.52
N SER A 89 26.54 -0.81 10.65
CA SER A 89 27.04 -1.98 9.90
C SER A 89 28.20 -1.57 8.98
N ARG A 90 29.31 -2.32 9.09
CA ARG A 90 30.50 -2.10 8.27
C ARG A 90 30.24 -2.49 6.81
N GLU A 91 29.50 -3.56 6.62
CA GLU A 91 29.10 -4.10 5.32
C GLU A 91 28.31 -3.04 4.55
N PHE A 92 27.32 -2.42 5.21
CA PHE A 92 26.55 -1.31 4.63
C PHE A 92 27.38 -0.06 4.34
N ALA A 93 28.28 0.32 5.24
CA ALA A 93 29.16 1.48 5.04
C ALA A 93 30.14 1.27 3.87
N SER A 94 30.57 0.02 3.65
CA SER A 94 31.52 -0.36 2.60
C SER A 94 30.91 -0.49 1.19
N LEU A 95 29.58 -0.38 1.05
CA LEU A 95 28.91 -0.49 -0.24
C LEU A 95 29.39 0.56 -1.25
N PRO A 96 29.41 0.25 -2.55
CA PRO A 96 29.74 1.24 -3.58
C PRO A 96 28.69 2.37 -3.62
N ASN A 97 29.12 3.56 -4.05
CA ASN A 97 28.22 4.71 -4.20
C ASN A 97 27.41 4.68 -5.50
N ASP A 98 27.79 3.80 -6.44
CA ASP A 98 27.18 3.70 -7.77
C ASP A 98 25.90 2.85 -7.80
N MET A 99 25.36 2.46 -6.63
CA MET A 99 24.22 1.54 -6.50
C MET A 99 24.40 0.19 -7.24
N SER A 100 25.65 -0.20 -7.51
CA SER A 100 25.95 -1.37 -8.34
C SER A 100 25.80 -2.70 -7.62
N SER A 101 25.91 -2.72 -6.29
CA SER A 101 25.78 -3.97 -5.51
C SER A 101 25.35 -3.74 -4.06
N GLY A 102 25.03 -4.83 -3.37
CA GLY A 102 24.72 -4.82 -1.94
C GLY A 102 23.24 -4.79 -1.58
N SER A 103 22.36 -5.26 -2.47
CA SER A 103 20.91 -5.28 -2.25
C SER A 103 20.48 -5.95 -0.95
N ARG A 104 21.19 -6.98 -0.47
CA ARG A 104 20.91 -7.61 0.83
C ARG A 104 21.24 -6.72 2.02
N GLU A 105 22.38 -6.05 2.01
CA GLU A 105 22.80 -5.17 3.11
C GLU A 105 21.87 -3.96 3.21
N ILE A 106 21.41 -3.46 2.07
CA ILE A 106 20.41 -2.38 2.04
C ILE A 106 19.06 -2.89 2.53
N LEU A 107 18.66 -4.11 2.17
CA LEU A 107 17.45 -4.75 2.71
C LEU A 107 17.53 -4.93 4.23
N LEU A 108 18.71 -5.26 4.78
CA LEU A 108 18.93 -5.33 6.22
C LEU A 108 18.82 -3.95 6.88
N GLY A 109 19.41 -2.91 6.27
CA GLY A 109 19.26 -1.53 6.71
C GLY A 109 17.79 -1.07 6.72
N PHE A 110 17.03 -1.41 5.67
CA PHE A 110 15.59 -1.19 5.59
C PHE A 110 14.84 -1.90 6.72
N ALA A 111 15.11 -3.19 6.94
CA ALA A 111 14.44 -3.97 7.98
C ALA A 111 14.77 -3.42 9.38
N TRP A 112 16.03 -3.02 9.60
CA TRP A 112 16.45 -2.37 10.83
C TRP A 112 15.70 -1.05 11.05
N LEU A 113 15.59 -0.21 10.00
CA LEU A 113 14.89 1.07 10.08
C LEU A 113 13.40 0.87 10.40
N LEU A 114 12.74 -0.10 9.74
CA LEU A 114 11.35 -0.47 10.02
C LEU A 114 11.13 -0.80 11.50
N CYS A 115 12.00 -1.64 12.06
CA CYS A 115 11.90 -2.08 13.46
C CYS A 115 12.25 -0.96 14.44
N LYS A 116 13.30 -0.17 14.15
CA LYS A 116 13.80 0.87 15.06
C LYS A 116 12.84 2.03 15.21
N GLU A 117 12.21 2.43 14.12
CA GLU A 117 11.35 3.62 14.06
C GLU A 117 9.86 3.29 14.22
N GLY A 118 9.49 2.01 14.37
CA GLY A 118 8.09 1.58 14.43
C GLY A 118 7.32 2.02 13.19
N LEU A 119 7.95 1.96 12.01
CA LEU A 119 7.39 2.57 10.80
C LEU A 119 6.05 1.98 10.40
N ILE A 120 5.84 0.69 10.66
CA ILE A 120 4.56 0.04 10.38
C ILE A 120 3.47 0.65 11.25
N ASP A 121 3.73 0.91 12.53
CA ASP A 121 2.75 1.52 13.43
C ASP A 121 2.41 2.94 12.99
N LYS A 122 3.42 3.74 12.60
CA LYS A 122 3.22 5.10 12.05
C LYS A 122 2.42 5.08 10.74
N PHE A 123 2.68 4.11 9.86
CA PHE A 123 1.89 3.93 8.65
C PHE A 123 0.46 3.47 8.96
N MET A 124 0.27 2.70 10.01
CA MET A 124 -1.05 2.26 10.47
C MET A 124 -1.81 3.40 11.15
N GLU A 125 -1.17 4.30 11.90
CA GLU A 125 -1.76 5.54 12.40
C GLU A 125 -2.24 6.43 11.26
N SER A 126 -1.48 6.49 10.16
CA SER A 126 -1.88 7.20 8.94
C SER A 126 -3.12 6.58 8.27
N CYS A 127 -3.33 5.27 8.46
CA CYS A 127 -4.49 4.53 7.97
C CYS A 127 -5.66 4.53 8.97
N SER A 128 -5.39 4.79 10.24
CA SER A 128 -6.37 4.76 11.33
C SER A 128 -6.95 6.16 11.48
N SER A 129 -8.25 6.30 11.27
CA SER A 129 -8.89 7.59 11.49
C SER A 129 -8.82 7.90 13.00
N PRO A 130 -8.67 9.17 13.44
CA PRO A 130 -8.83 9.57 14.86
C PRO A 130 -10.21 9.26 15.47
N LEU A 131 -11.06 8.54 14.73
CA LEU A 131 -12.40 8.09 15.05
C LEU A 131 -12.50 6.56 15.17
N ASP A 132 -11.41 5.82 14.94
CA ASP A 132 -11.30 4.37 15.17
C ASP A 132 -11.07 4.01 16.65
N GLU A 133 -10.70 4.98 17.47
CA GLU A 133 -10.76 4.86 18.93
C GLU A 133 -12.23 4.97 19.36
N GLU A 134 -12.99 3.91 19.10
CA GLU A 134 -14.30 3.71 19.71
C GLU A 134 -14.10 3.53 21.22
N ASP A 135 -14.14 4.62 21.98
CA ASP A 135 -14.42 4.55 23.42
C ASP A 135 -15.84 3.98 23.58
N PRO A 136 -16.00 2.73 24.05
CA PRO A 136 -17.31 2.08 24.12
C PRO A 136 -18.22 2.73 25.16
N SER A 137 -17.69 3.61 26.01
CA SER A 137 -18.44 4.20 27.12
C SER A 137 -19.52 5.20 26.68
N PHE A 138 -19.49 5.72 25.45
CA PHE A 138 -20.43 6.77 25.01
C PHE A 138 -21.60 6.27 24.16
N MET A 139 -21.64 4.97 23.82
CA MET A 139 -22.77 4.39 23.08
C MET A 139 -24.03 4.15 23.94
N TYR A 140 -23.92 4.27 25.27
CA TYR A 140 -25.03 3.97 26.19
C TYR A 140 -25.87 5.16 26.66
N GLU A 141 -25.56 6.40 26.26
CA GLU A 141 -26.28 7.58 26.78
C GLU A 141 -27.24 8.23 25.78
N PHE A 142 -27.60 7.54 24.69
CA PHE A 142 -28.60 8.05 23.75
C PHE A 142 -29.71 7.04 23.49
N GLU A 143 -30.41 6.67 24.57
CA GLU A 143 -31.72 6.06 24.47
C GLU A 143 -32.78 7.15 24.27
N PHE A 144 -33.36 7.16 23.06
CA PHE A 144 -34.76 7.46 22.75
C PHE A 144 -35.45 8.63 23.47
N GLU A 145 -35.50 9.79 22.80
CA GLU A 145 -36.66 10.69 22.89
C GLU A 145 -37.39 10.79 21.54
N ASP A 146 -38.46 9.99 21.48
CA ASP A 146 -39.75 10.16 20.82
C ASP A 146 -39.84 11.10 19.58
N MET A 147 -39.89 10.47 18.40
CA MET A 147 -40.22 11.09 17.11
C MET A 147 -41.74 11.22 16.94
N THR A 148 -42.35 12.20 17.60
CA THR A 148 -43.72 12.64 17.25
C THR A 148 -43.87 14.16 17.34
N LYS A 149 -43.51 14.87 16.26
CA LYS A 149 -44.17 16.14 15.82
C LYS A 149 -43.66 16.61 14.45
N PRO A 150 -44.53 16.99 13.49
CA PRO A 150 -44.12 17.44 12.18
C PRO A 150 -43.95 18.98 12.10
N SER A 151 -43.06 19.38 11.20
CA SER A 151 -42.95 20.69 10.53
C SER A 151 -42.40 21.90 11.31
N LYS A 152 -41.22 22.37 10.88
CA LYS A 152 -41.07 23.60 10.08
C LYS A 152 -39.61 23.75 9.63
N GLN A 153 -39.42 23.87 8.31
CA GLN A 153 -38.19 24.34 7.72
C GLN A 153 -37.94 25.77 8.23
N MET A 154 -36.90 25.94 9.03
CA MET A 154 -36.21 27.22 9.18
C MET A 154 -34.72 26.97 8.98
N GLN A 155 -34.20 27.58 7.91
CA GLN A 155 -32.79 27.86 7.74
C GLN A 155 -32.33 28.69 8.93
N THR A 156 -31.77 28.04 9.93
CA THR A 156 -30.87 28.68 10.88
C THR A 156 -29.50 28.15 10.55
N GLN A 157 -28.60 29.06 10.15
CA GLN A 157 -27.17 28.80 10.02
C GLN A 157 -26.67 28.41 11.41
N ARG A 158 -26.81 27.12 11.77
CA ARG A 158 -26.40 26.62 13.07
C ARG A 158 -24.90 26.80 13.12
N VAL A 159 -24.43 27.63 14.06
CA VAL A 159 -23.03 27.62 14.48
C VAL A 159 -22.81 26.25 15.13
N ILE A 160 -22.46 25.26 14.31
CA ILE A 160 -22.24 23.89 14.76
C ILE A 160 -21.04 23.95 15.70
N SER A 161 -21.25 23.60 16.96
CA SER A 161 -20.16 23.55 17.93
C SER A 161 -19.09 22.56 17.45
N PRO A 162 -17.80 22.75 17.78
CA PRO A 162 -16.74 21.84 17.36
C PRO A 162 -17.07 20.37 17.67
N GLY A 163 -17.71 20.09 18.82
CA GLY A 163 -18.18 18.76 19.19
C GLY A 163 -19.26 18.18 18.26
N GLN A 164 -20.25 18.98 17.86
CA GLN A 164 -21.28 18.55 16.91
C GLN A 164 -20.72 18.33 15.50
N LYS A 165 -19.68 19.09 15.09
CA LYS A 165 -18.97 18.83 13.81
C LYS A 165 -18.25 17.49 13.86
N VAL A 166 -17.55 17.19 14.96
CA VAL A 166 -16.87 15.91 15.17
C VAL A 166 -17.88 14.76 15.16
N GLN A 167 -19.03 14.91 15.82
CA GLN A 167 -20.09 13.89 15.83
C GLN A 167 -20.71 13.67 14.44
N HIS A 168 -20.93 14.74 13.68
CA HIS A 168 -21.39 14.64 12.29
C HIS A 168 -20.36 13.93 11.40
N LEU A 169 -19.07 14.23 11.57
CA LEU A 169 -17.99 13.53 10.85
C LEU A 169 -17.92 12.05 11.23
N ARG A 170 -18.11 11.70 12.52
CA ARG A 170 -18.21 10.30 12.99
C ARG A 170 -19.36 9.56 12.32
N LEU A 171 -20.56 10.16 12.30
CA LEU A 171 -21.72 9.58 11.63
C LEU A 171 -21.47 9.37 10.13
N LEU A 172 -20.90 10.38 9.45
CA LEU A 172 -20.60 10.29 8.02
C LEU A 172 -19.56 9.20 7.73
N ASN A 173 -18.54 9.07 8.59
CA ASN A 173 -17.54 8.02 8.48
C ASN A 173 -18.17 6.63 8.69
N GLY A 174 -19.03 6.47 9.69
CA GLY A 174 -19.80 5.24 9.91
C GLY A 174 -20.65 4.85 8.69
N LYS A 175 -21.32 5.82 8.06
CA LYS A 175 -22.07 5.61 6.81
C LYS A 175 -21.16 5.20 5.65
N LEU A 176 -20.02 5.89 5.47
CA LEU A 176 -19.01 5.55 4.47
C LEU A 176 -18.50 4.11 4.64
N ARG A 177 -18.13 3.72 5.87
CA ARG A 177 -17.68 2.35 6.18
C ARG A 177 -18.76 1.31 5.88
N SER A 178 -20.01 1.60 6.23
CA SER A 178 -21.14 0.72 5.91
C SER A 178 -21.31 0.55 4.40
N ASN A 179 -21.27 1.65 3.64
CA ASN A 179 -21.36 1.63 2.17
C ASN A 179 -20.19 0.87 1.53
N ILE A 180 -18.96 1.05 2.04
CA ILE A 180 -17.79 0.31 1.55
C ILE A 180 -17.98 -1.20 1.79
N ARG A 181 -18.44 -1.61 2.98
CA ARG A 181 -18.72 -3.03 3.27
C ARG A 181 -19.80 -3.59 2.36
N GLN A 182 -20.88 -2.84 2.12
CA GLN A 182 -21.94 -3.22 1.19
C GLN A 182 -21.40 -3.36 -0.24
N LEU A 183 -20.59 -2.41 -0.71
CA LEU A 183 -19.98 -2.45 -2.03
C LEU A 183 -19.05 -3.65 -2.19
N GLN A 184 -18.24 -3.96 -1.17
CA GLN A 184 -17.40 -5.16 -1.17
C GLN A 184 -18.24 -6.45 -1.17
N ALA A 185 -19.36 -6.49 -0.44
CA ALA A 185 -20.28 -7.63 -0.46
C ALA A 185 -20.87 -7.84 -1.88
N LEU A 186 -21.34 -6.76 -2.50
CA LEU A 186 -21.84 -6.78 -3.89
C LEU A 186 -20.76 -7.18 -4.90
N GLN A 187 -19.52 -6.72 -4.73
CA GLN A 187 -18.40 -7.15 -5.56
C GLN A 187 -18.11 -8.65 -5.42
N ARG A 188 -18.17 -9.20 -4.20
CA ARG A 188 -18.02 -10.65 -3.96
C ARG A 188 -19.16 -11.44 -4.59
N GLU A 189 -20.40 -10.96 -4.50
CA GLU A 189 -21.54 -11.60 -5.15
C GLU A 189 -21.44 -11.56 -6.68
N LYS A 190 -21.06 -10.41 -7.25
CA LYS A 190 -20.78 -10.28 -8.68
C LYS A 190 -19.70 -11.26 -9.14
N ALA A 191 -18.60 -11.39 -8.40
CA ALA A 191 -17.55 -12.35 -8.71
C ALA A 191 -18.04 -13.81 -8.64
N LYS A 192 -18.86 -14.16 -7.64
CA LYS A 192 -19.51 -15.48 -7.53
C LYS A 192 -20.43 -15.77 -8.73
N LEU A 193 -21.21 -14.79 -9.17
CA LEU A 193 -22.07 -14.92 -10.33
C LEU A 193 -21.25 -15.03 -11.62
N GLN A 194 -20.23 -14.20 -11.82
CA GLN A 194 -19.36 -14.30 -13.00
C GLN A 194 -18.65 -15.65 -13.09
N ASN A 195 -18.16 -16.18 -11.97
CA ASN A 195 -17.57 -17.52 -11.93
C ASN A 195 -18.60 -18.64 -12.21
N ARG A 196 -19.89 -18.43 -11.91
CA ARG A 196 -20.97 -19.36 -12.30
C ARG A 196 -21.28 -19.31 -13.81
N HIS A 197 -21.30 -18.13 -14.41
CA HIS A 197 -21.55 -18.00 -15.86
C HIS A 197 -20.37 -18.47 -16.72
N GLY A 198 -19.13 -18.32 -16.24
CA GLY A 198 -17.93 -18.88 -16.90
C GLY A 198 -17.78 -20.40 -16.80
N GLY A 199 -18.58 -21.06 -15.94
CA GLY A 199 -18.63 -22.52 -15.81
C GLY A 199 -19.74 -23.20 -16.64
N THR A 200 -20.54 -22.44 -17.40
CA THR A 200 -21.69 -22.96 -18.16
C THR A 200 -21.49 -22.86 -19.68
N THR A 201 -20.24 -22.93 -20.16
CA THR A 201 -19.92 -23.14 -21.57
C THR A 201 -18.91 -24.28 -21.74
N VAL A 202 -19.19 -25.44 -21.13
CA VAL A 202 -18.58 -26.71 -21.55
C VAL A 202 -19.63 -27.80 -21.43
N SER A 203 -20.35 -28.07 -22.51
CA SER A 203 -20.93 -29.38 -22.91
C SER A 203 -21.76 -29.19 -24.19
N GLU A 204 -21.60 -30.12 -25.13
CA GLU A 204 -22.17 -30.20 -26.50
C GLU A 204 -21.41 -29.37 -27.55
N THR A 205 -20.58 -29.96 -28.42
CA THR A 205 -20.85 -31.13 -29.26
C THR A 205 -19.56 -31.90 -29.61
N MET A 206 -19.61 -33.22 -29.45
CA MET A 206 -18.67 -34.17 -30.06
C MET A 206 -19.10 -34.43 -31.52
N GLY A 207 -18.12 -34.54 -32.42
CA GLY A 207 -18.14 -35.45 -33.56
C GLY A 207 -18.44 -34.85 -34.93
N THR A 208 -17.45 -34.89 -35.83
CA THR A 208 -17.36 -35.89 -36.94
C THR A 208 -16.56 -35.34 -38.14
N ALA A 209 -15.49 -36.05 -38.48
CA ALA A 209 -14.80 -36.27 -39.76
C ALA A 209 -14.79 -35.23 -40.92
N ALA A 210 -13.58 -35.03 -41.46
CA ALA A 210 -13.15 -35.06 -42.89
C ALA A 210 -11.92 -34.14 -43.01
N ASP A 211 -10.69 -34.67 -43.01
CA ASP A 211 -9.97 -35.17 -44.19
C ASP A 211 -10.08 -34.21 -45.39
N THR A 212 -9.02 -33.45 -45.66
CA THR A 212 -8.48 -33.20 -47.03
C THR A 212 -7.07 -32.58 -46.91
N THR A 213 -6.11 -33.41 -47.29
CA THR A 213 -4.78 -33.15 -47.87
C THR A 213 -4.55 -31.80 -48.60
N ILE A 214 -3.29 -31.34 -48.61
CA ILE A 214 -2.42 -31.07 -49.78
C ILE A 214 -1.42 -29.92 -49.52
N ASP A 215 -0.13 -30.31 -49.46
CA ASP A 215 1.10 -29.75 -50.09
C ASP A 215 1.41 -28.24 -50.06
N THR A 216 2.57 -27.80 -49.53
CA THR A 216 3.96 -27.80 -50.10
C THR A 216 4.30 -26.48 -50.79
N ILE A 217 5.61 -26.12 -50.70
CA ILE A 217 6.38 -25.09 -51.42
C ILE A 217 6.40 -23.72 -50.70
N ALA A 218 7.43 -23.32 -49.94
CA ALA A 218 8.86 -23.09 -50.24
C ALA A 218 9.19 -21.77 -50.98
N THR A 219 10.18 -21.08 -50.39
CA THR A 219 11.23 -20.24 -51.01
C THR A 219 10.99 -18.77 -51.40
N SER A 220 11.96 -17.95 -50.93
CA SER A 220 12.52 -16.71 -51.48
C SER A 220 11.59 -15.48 -51.50
N THR A 221 12.02 -14.34 -50.95
CA THR A 221 13.22 -13.58 -51.33
C THR A 221 13.65 -12.66 -50.19
#